data_AF-A0A7Y1VZN1-F1
#
_entry.id   AF-A0A7Y1VZN1-F1
#
_cell.length_a   1.000
_cell.length_b   1.000
_cell.length_c   1.000
_cell.angle_alpha   90.00
_cell.angle_beta   90.00
_cell.angle_gamma   90.00
#
_symmetry.space_group_name_H-M   'P 1'
#
loop_
_entity.id
_entity.type
_entity.pdbx_description
1 polymer ?
#
loop_
_entity_poly.entity_id
_entity_poly.type
_entity_poly.pdbx_seq_one_letter_code
_entity_poly.pdbx_strand_id
1 'polypeptide(L)'
;MFLFVHLIGVIDLPQTLLSPDLGISGAIPNPISVDEGAVIQAEKSRFKAMVEKDFDALDKVIHNDLVYIHSNGSIDTKDSFIAPLKDGSRSYDDITIDDPKVRVYGEVGIINATCTYHRTTPEGRANNLTLLYTSVYAHVDDRWQHVSWQSFKVVE
;
A
#
# COMPACT_ATOMS: atom_id res chain seq x y z
N MET A 1 -28.36 6.18 -65.76
CA MET A 1 -27.91 7.06 -64.66
C MET A 1 -27.69 6.18 -63.43
N PHE A 2 -26.41 5.95 -63.10
CA PHE A 2 -25.78 5.30 -61.91
C PHE A 2 -26.49 4.11 -61.21
N LEU A 3 -26.01 2.86 -61.32
CA LEU A 3 -24.96 2.18 -60.51
C LEU A 3 -25.23 2.19 -58.98
N PHE A 4 -25.40 1.01 -58.37
CA PHE A 4 -24.38 0.37 -57.50
C PHE A 4 -24.82 -1.07 -57.08
N VAL A 5 -23.91 -2.02 -57.33
CA VAL A 5 -23.89 -3.41 -56.86
C VAL A 5 -23.39 -3.42 -55.41
N HIS A 6 -23.69 -4.43 -54.59
CA HIS A 6 -22.72 -5.18 -53.75
C HIS A 6 -23.36 -6.45 -53.16
N LEU A 7 -22.83 -7.59 -53.61
CA LEU A 7 -22.96 -8.93 -53.06
C LEU A 7 -22.40 -8.99 -51.63
N ILE A 8 -23.09 -9.68 -50.72
CA ILE A 8 -22.49 -10.17 -49.47
C ILE A 8 -22.02 -11.61 -49.73
N GLY A 9 -20.72 -11.77 -49.96
CA GLY A 9 -20.03 -13.06 -49.91
C GLY A 9 -19.44 -13.25 -48.52
N VAL A 10 -19.82 -14.33 -47.83
CA VAL A 10 -19.16 -14.79 -46.61
C VAL A 10 -17.79 -15.34 -47.01
N ILE A 11 -16.71 -14.65 -46.65
CA ILE A 11 -15.35 -15.13 -46.83
C ILE A 11 -14.96 -15.86 -45.54
N ASP A 12 -14.78 -17.17 -45.66
CA ASP A 12 -14.16 -18.03 -44.65
C ASP A 12 -12.66 -17.67 -44.59
N LEU A 13 -12.19 -17.17 -43.45
CA LEU A 13 -10.77 -16.84 -43.26
C LEU A 13 -10.02 -18.06 -42.70
N PRO A 14 -8.85 -18.41 -43.25
CA PRO A 14 -8.07 -19.55 -42.77
C PRO A 14 -7.57 -19.27 -41.36
N GLN A 15 -7.82 -20.20 -40.44
CA GLN A 15 -7.14 -20.24 -39.15
C GLN A 15 -5.66 -20.54 -39.40
N THR A 16 -4.79 -19.54 -39.33
CA THR A 16 -3.40 -19.64 -38.87
C THR A 16 -2.67 -18.30 -39.05
N LEU A 17 -2.54 -17.54 -37.96
CA LEU A 17 -1.43 -16.63 -37.73
C LEU A 17 -1.14 -16.66 -36.23
N LEU A 18 -0.30 -17.62 -35.84
CA LEU A 18 0.39 -17.64 -34.56
C LEU A 18 1.16 -16.32 -34.41
N SER A 19 0.73 -15.47 -33.49
CA SER A 19 1.55 -14.36 -32.99
C SER A 19 2.59 -14.94 -32.01
N PRO A 20 3.79 -14.35 -31.89
CA PRO A 20 4.79 -14.82 -30.94
C PRO A 20 4.27 -14.66 -29.51
N ASP A 21 4.35 -15.76 -28.77
CA ASP A 21 4.08 -15.87 -27.35
C ASP A 21 5.00 -14.91 -26.57
N LEU A 22 4.54 -13.69 -26.29
CA LEU A 22 5.08 -12.92 -25.17
C LEU A 22 4.48 -13.56 -23.92
N GLY A 23 5.20 -14.58 -23.42
CA GLY A 23 4.81 -15.43 -22.30
C GLY A 23 4.56 -14.68 -21.00
N ILE A 24 3.42 -13.98 -20.92
CA ILE A 24 2.85 -13.48 -19.68
C ILE A 24 1.57 -14.27 -19.40
N SER A 25 1.70 -15.59 -19.40
CA SER A 25 0.78 -16.47 -18.65
C SER A 25 1.29 -16.57 -17.21
N GLY A 26 1.40 -15.42 -16.55
CA GLY A 26 1.47 -15.36 -15.10
C GLY A 26 0.10 -14.94 -14.64
N ALA A 27 -0.83 -15.89 -14.48
CA ALA A 27 -2.01 -15.62 -13.67
C ALA A 27 -1.49 -15.04 -12.36
N ILE A 28 -1.90 -13.81 -12.01
CA ILE A 28 -1.51 -13.23 -10.74
C ILE A 28 -1.96 -14.26 -9.68
N PRO A 29 -1.04 -14.89 -8.94
CA PRO A 29 -1.41 -15.94 -8.01
C PRO A 29 -2.44 -15.38 -7.04
N ASN A 30 -3.45 -16.18 -6.74
CA ASN A 30 -4.43 -15.81 -5.73
C ASN A 30 -3.70 -15.55 -4.42
N PRO A 31 -4.09 -14.52 -3.66
CA PRO A 31 -3.45 -14.21 -2.39
C PRO A 31 -3.42 -15.42 -1.46
N ILE A 32 -2.27 -15.68 -0.84
CA ILE A 32 -2.11 -16.73 0.17
C ILE A 32 -2.53 -16.14 1.52
N SER A 33 -3.59 -16.67 2.13
CA SER A 33 -4.22 -16.09 3.32
C SER A 33 -3.35 -16.09 4.59
N VAL A 34 -2.36 -16.98 4.70
CA VAL A 34 -1.42 -17.03 5.83
C VAL A 34 -0.48 -15.83 5.80
N ASP A 35 -0.04 -15.43 4.61
CA ASP A 35 0.88 -14.30 4.43
C ASP A 35 0.16 -12.97 4.59
N GLU A 36 -1.12 -12.87 4.19
CA GLU A 36 -1.96 -11.70 4.46
C GLU A 36 -2.05 -11.41 5.97
N GLY A 37 -2.19 -12.48 6.78
CA GLY A 37 -2.15 -12.38 8.23
C GLY A 37 -0.84 -11.78 8.76
N ALA A 38 0.31 -12.21 8.22
CA ALA A 38 1.61 -11.68 8.61
C ALA A 38 1.79 -10.20 8.23
N VAL A 39 1.35 -9.81 7.03
CA VAL A 39 1.44 -8.43 6.53
C VAL A 39 0.62 -7.47 7.40
N ILE A 40 -0.62 -7.82 7.76
CA ILE A 40 -1.42 -6.95 8.65
C ILE A 40 -0.85 -6.89 10.08
N GLN A 41 -0.18 -7.94 10.55
CA GLN A 41 0.52 -7.90 11.85
C GLN A 41 1.75 -6.99 11.80
N ALA A 42 2.48 -6.94 10.68
CA ALA A 42 3.58 -6.00 10.49
C ALA A 42 3.09 -4.54 10.55
N GLU A 43 1.97 -4.23 9.89
CA GLU A 43 1.33 -2.90 9.94
C GLU A 43 0.91 -2.51 11.36
N LYS A 44 0.22 -3.41 12.07
CA LYS A 44 -0.17 -3.19 13.47
C LYS A 44 1.05 -2.99 14.38
N SER A 45 2.12 -3.76 14.15
CA SER A 45 3.37 -3.64 14.92
C SER A 45 4.06 -2.30 14.68
N ARG A 46 4.07 -1.81 13.43
CA ARG A 46 4.58 -0.48 13.08
C ARG A 46 3.81 0.63 13.79
N PHE A 47 2.48 0.58 13.77
CA PHE A 47 1.64 1.56 14.46
C PHE A 47 1.83 1.53 15.98
N LYS A 48 1.86 0.34 16.57
CA LYS A 48 2.16 0.20 17.99
C LYS A 48 3.51 0.81 18.35
N ALA A 49 4.55 0.52 17.57
CA ALA A 49 5.89 1.05 17.79
C ALA A 49 5.96 2.58 17.63
N MET A 50 5.15 3.18 16.74
CA MET A 50 5.02 4.64 16.62
C MET A 50 4.36 5.28 17.85
N VAL A 51 3.33 4.63 18.41
CA VAL A 51 2.64 5.11 19.62
C VAL A 51 3.54 4.97 20.85
N GLU A 52 4.19 3.81 21.02
CA GLU A 52 5.06 3.50 22.16
C GLU A 52 6.47 4.11 22.06
N LYS A 53 6.81 4.72 20.92
CA LYS A 53 8.15 5.24 20.59
C LYS A 53 9.25 4.16 20.65
N ASP A 54 8.91 2.93 20.24
CA ASP A 54 9.85 1.81 20.14
C ASP A 54 10.62 1.91 18.82
N PHE A 55 11.73 2.65 18.83
CA PHE A 55 12.53 2.88 17.64
C PHE A 55 13.29 1.64 17.15
N ASP A 56 13.57 0.67 18.03
CA ASP A 56 14.21 -0.59 17.66
C ASP A 56 13.22 -1.49 16.90
N ALA A 57 11.95 -1.49 17.29
CA ALA A 57 10.89 -2.13 16.53
C ALA A 57 10.64 -1.43 15.19
N LEU A 58 10.65 -0.08 15.17
CA LEU A 58 10.50 0.68 13.92
C LEU A 58 11.64 0.39 12.94
N ASP A 59 12.87 0.26 13.43
CA ASP A 59 14.02 -0.05 12.58
C ASP A 59 13.89 -1.42 11.89
N LYS A 60 13.28 -2.40 12.58
CA LYS A 60 13.04 -3.75 12.03
C LYS A 60 11.91 -3.79 11.01
N VAL A 61 10.84 -3.03 11.23
CA VAL A 61 9.62 -3.08 10.39
C VAL A 61 9.63 -2.07 9.25
N ILE A 62 10.49 -1.06 9.27
CA ILE A 62 10.60 -0.06 8.19
C ILE A 62 11.89 -0.31 7.41
N HIS A 63 11.75 -0.55 6.11
CA HIS A 63 12.89 -0.76 5.23
C HIS A 63 13.64 0.56 4.96
N ASN A 64 14.93 0.48 4.65
CA ASN A 64 15.74 1.67 4.39
C ASN A 64 15.33 2.41 3.10
N ASP A 65 14.77 1.68 2.13
CA ASP A 65 14.25 2.24 0.87
C ASP A 65 12.82 2.79 0.98
N LEU A 66 12.34 3.11 2.20
CA LEU A 66 11.01 3.66 2.39
C LEU A 66 10.79 4.92 1.54
N VAL A 67 9.69 4.94 0.80
CA VAL A 67 9.11 6.15 0.22
C VAL A 67 7.76 6.43 0.89
N TYR A 68 7.71 7.46 1.72
CA TYR A 68 6.50 7.83 2.47
C TYR A 68 5.88 9.11 1.91
N ILE A 69 4.79 8.97 1.16
CA ILE A 69 4.06 10.09 0.55
C ILE A 69 2.90 10.48 1.48
N HIS A 70 3.04 11.65 2.10
CA HIS A 70 2.04 12.23 2.98
C HIS A 70 0.82 12.72 2.20
N SER A 71 -0.30 12.91 2.89
CA SER A 71 -1.55 13.39 2.30
C SER A 71 -1.51 14.84 1.78
N ASN A 72 -0.47 15.59 2.11
CA ASN A 72 -0.18 16.91 1.56
C ASN A 72 0.82 16.88 0.39
N GLY A 73 1.29 15.69 -0.02
CA GLY A 73 2.26 15.49 -1.10
C GLY A 73 3.73 15.60 -0.69
N SER A 74 4.07 15.88 0.59
CA SER A 74 5.47 15.78 1.03
C SER A 74 5.93 14.33 1.02
N ILE A 75 7.22 14.13 0.78
CA ILE A 75 7.83 12.80 0.68
C ILE A 75 8.91 12.68 1.75
N ASP A 76 8.85 11.61 2.54
CA ASP A 76 9.84 11.26 3.54
C ASP A 76 10.60 9.97 3.16
N THR A 77 11.87 9.91 3.55
CA THR A 77 12.64 8.67 3.69
C THR A 77 12.37 8.03 5.06
N LYS A 78 12.94 6.84 5.34
CA LYS A 78 12.89 6.25 6.69
C LYS A 78 13.39 7.23 7.76
N ASP A 79 14.55 7.85 7.54
CA ASP A 79 15.17 8.73 8.52
C ASP A 79 14.32 9.99 8.78
N SER A 80 13.84 10.65 7.71
CA SER A 80 13.02 11.86 7.87
C SER A 80 11.61 11.56 8.39
N PHE A 81 11.08 10.36 8.14
CA PHE A 81 9.83 9.88 8.72
C PHE A 81 9.95 9.65 10.24
N ILE A 82 11.05 9.05 10.70
CA ILE A 82 11.25 8.69 12.11
C ILE A 82 11.73 9.90 12.95
N ALA A 83 12.47 10.85 12.37
CA ALA A 83 13.07 11.96 13.11
C ALA A 83 12.06 12.76 13.98
N PRO A 84 10.88 13.17 13.48
CA PRO A 84 9.87 13.87 14.29
C PRO A 84 9.30 13.06 15.46
N LEU A 85 9.33 11.72 15.37
CA LEU A 85 8.92 10.85 16.47
C LEU A 85 10.00 10.80 17.56
N LYS A 86 11.27 10.83 17.16
CA LYS A 86 12.44 10.85 18.05
C LYS A 86 12.58 12.17 18.81
N ASP A 87 12.43 13.30 18.13
CA ASP A 87 12.54 14.62 18.76
C ASP A 87 11.27 15.04 19.53
N GLY A 88 10.17 14.29 19.36
CA GLY A 88 8.90 14.51 20.06
C GLY A 88 8.02 15.60 19.44
N SER A 89 8.41 16.18 18.30
CA SER A 89 7.57 17.13 17.55
C SER A 89 6.34 16.46 16.94
N ARG A 90 6.34 15.12 16.83
CA ARG A 90 5.19 14.30 16.46
C ARG A 90 4.97 13.19 17.48
N SER A 91 3.74 13.07 17.97
CA SER A 91 3.29 11.98 18.84
C SER A 91 1.87 11.56 18.49
N TYR A 92 1.53 10.33 18.84
CA TYR A 92 0.22 9.74 18.64
C TYR A 92 -0.24 9.12 19.96
N ASP A 93 -1.50 9.32 20.31
CA ASP A 93 -2.11 8.70 21.48
C ASP A 93 -2.52 7.26 21.16
N ASP A 94 -3.02 7.04 19.94
CA ASP A 94 -3.40 5.75 19.39
C ASP A 94 -3.47 5.82 17.85
N ILE A 95 -3.44 4.66 17.19
CA ILE A 95 -3.68 4.54 15.74
C ILE A 95 -4.57 3.33 15.49
N THR A 96 -5.74 3.59 14.91
CA THR A 96 -6.73 2.55 14.59
C THR A 96 -6.78 2.28 13.09
N ILE A 97 -7.13 1.05 12.70
CA ILE A 97 -7.29 0.62 11.31
C ILE A 97 -8.70 0.12 11.09
N ASP A 98 -9.35 0.64 10.06
CA ASP A 98 -10.71 0.28 9.66
C ASP A 98 -10.71 -0.38 8.27
N ASP A 99 -11.43 -1.50 8.18
CA ASP A 99 -11.69 -2.27 6.95
C ASP A 99 -10.43 -2.54 6.08
N PRO A 100 -9.39 -3.21 6.60
CA PRO A 100 -8.19 -3.45 5.83
C PRO A 100 -8.42 -4.52 4.76
N LYS A 101 -8.19 -4.15 3.50
CA LYS A 101 -8.03 -5.10 2.40
C LYS A 101 -6.55 -5.42 2.22
N VAL A 102 -6.16 -6.61 2.64
CA VAL A 102 -4.80 -7.13 2.50
C VAL A 102 -4.72 -8.02 1.27
N ARG A 103 -3.60 -7.96 0.56
CA ARG A 103 -3.31 -8.83 -0.59
C ARG A 103 -1.81 -9.15 -0.56
N VAL A 104 -1.45 -10.38 -0.94
CA VAL A 104 -0.06 -10.81 -1.06
C VAL A 104 0.20 -11.36 -2.46
N TYR A 105 1.32 -10.97 -3.05
CA TYR A 105 1.81 -11.41 -4.36
C TYR A 105 3.29 -11.78 -4.25
N GLY A 106 3.59 -13.05 -4.00
CA GLY A 106 4.95 -13.49 -3.68
C GLY A 106 5.46 -12.77 -2.42
N GLU A 107 6.65 -12.17 -2.51
CA GLU A 107 7.29 -11.44 -1.40
C GLU A 107 6.78 -9.99 -1.24
N VAL A 108 5.62 -9.64 -1.80
CA VAL A 108 5.03 -8.29 -1.71
C VAL A 108 3.65 -8.32 -1.08
N GLY A 109 3.48 -7.57 0.01
CA GLY A 109 2.22 -7.35 0.70
C GLY A 109 1.67 -5.97 0.42
N ILE A 110 0.37 -5.85 0.16
CA ILE A 110 -0.31 -4.57 -0.08
C ILE A 110 -1.50 -4.48 0.85
N ILE A 111 -1.60 -3.37 1.57
CA ILE A 111 -2.75 -3.02 2.40
C ILE A 111 -3.41 -1.77 1.82
N ASN A 112 -4.72 -1.86 1.59
CA ASN A 112 -5.57 -0.69 1.36
C ASN A 112 -6.57 -0.62 2.51
N ALA A 113 -6.58 0.49 3.26
CA ALA A 113 -7.45 0.64 4.42
C ALA A 113 -7.69 2.11 4.76
N THR A 114 -8.57 2.34 5.73
CA THR A 114 -8.64 3.62 6.45
C THR A 114 -7.89 3.48 7.77
N CYS A 115 -7.20 4.54 8.22
CA CYS A 115 -6.67 4.61 9.58
C CYS A 115 -6.95 5.97 10.20
N THR A 116 -7.10 5.98 11.52
CA THR A 116 -7.24 7.22 12.31
C THR A 116 -6.05 7.35 13.25
N TYR A 117 -5.28 8.41 13.06
CA TYR A 117 -4.24 8.82 13.99
C TYR A 117 -4.88 9.68 15.08
N HIS A 118 -5.01 9.12 16.28
CA HIS A 118 -5.51 9.84 17.44
C HIS A 118 -4.39 10.68 18.05
N ARG A 119 -4.66 11.97 18.25
CA ARG A 119 -3.68 12.94 18.74
C ARG A 119 -4.37 13.98 19.58
N THR A 120 -3.63 14.49 20.55
CA THR A 120 -4.06 15.59 21.42
C THR A 120 -3.13 16.79 21.25
N THR A 121 -3.69 17.99 21.11
CA THR A 121 -2.88 19.22 21.09
C THR A 121 -2.30 19.49 22.48
N PRO A 122 -1.25 20.34 22.60
CA PRO A 122 -0.72 20.72 23.93
C PRO A 122 -1.78 21.30 24.88
N GLU A 123 -2.85 21.89 24.34
CA GLU A 123 -3.99 22.44 25.10
C GLU A 123 -5.04 21.37 25.48
N GLY A 124 -4.78 20.09 25.22
CA GLY A 124 -5.67 18.99 25.60
C GLY A 124 -6.85 18.76 24.64
N ARG A 125 -6.80 19.30 23.41
CA ARG A 125 -7.89 19.15 22.43
C ARG A 125 -7.61 18.00 21.46
N ALA A 126 -8.63 17.23 21.10
CA ALA A 126 -8.50 16.20 20.08
C ALA A 126 -8.14 16.81 18.71
N ASN A 127 -7.20 16.19 18.01
CA ASN A 127 -6.71 16.59 16.69
C ASN A 127 -6.48 15.35 15.81
N ASN A 128 -7.52 14.52 15.71
CA ASN A 128 -7.47 13.28 14.95
C ASN A 128 -7.21 13.54 13.46
N LEU A 129 -6.52 12.59 12.82
CA LEU A 129 -6.30 12.60 11.38
C LEU A 129 -6.71 11.25 10.79
N THR A 130 -7.78 11.27 10.00
CA THR A 130 -8.27 10.10 9.27
C THR A 130 -7.70 10.08 7.86
N LEU A 131 -7.11 8.96 7.47
CA LEU A 131 -6.46 8.76 6.18
C LEU A 131 -6.98 7.50 5.49
N LEU A 132 -7.32 7.63 4.21
CA LEU A 132 -7.37 6.49 3.28
C LEU A 132 -5.96 6.27 2.75
N TYR A 133 -5.44 5.05 2.81
CA TYR A 133 -4.04 4.79 2.47
C TYR A 133 -3.81 3.51 1.68
N THR A 134 -2.64 3.48 1.02
CA THR A 134 -1.99 2.29 0.51
C THR A 134 -0.66 2.13 1.22
N SER A 135 -0.43 0.96 1.82
CA SER A 135 0.82 0.57 2.46
C SER A 135 1.36 -0.67 1.75
N VAL A 136 2.65 -0.67 1.42
CA VAL A 136 3.32 -1.76 0.71
C VAL A 136 4.46 -2.28 1.57
N TYR A 137 4.50 -3.60 1.71
CA TYR A 137 5.53 -4.35 2.40
C TYR A 137 6.29 -5.25 1.41
N ALA A 138 7.59 -5.37 1.62
CA ALA A 138 8.41 -6.40 1.01
C ALA A 138 8.82 -7.41 2.09
N HIS A 139 8.87 -8.69 1.74
CA HIS A 139 9.42 -9.72 2.61
C HIS A 139 10.93 -9.84 2.35
N VAL A 140 11.73 -9.39 3.31
CA VAL A 140 13.19 -9.29 3.23
C VAL A 140 13.78 -9.81 4.54
N ASP A 141 14.83 -10.63 4.45
CA ASP A 141 15.48 -11.26 5.60
C ASP A 141 14.50 -11.98 6.55
N ASP A 142 13.55 -12.73 5.97
CA ASP A 142 12.52 -13.50 6.68
C ASP A 142 11.57 -12.62 7.52
N ARG A 143 11.37 -11.37 7.10
CA ARG A 143 10.49 -10.40 7.77
C ARG A 143 9.79 -9.49 6.77
N TRP A 144 8.55 -9.11 7.07
CA TRP A 144 7.84 -8.08 6.33
C TRP A 144 8.31 -6.68 6.75
N GLN A 145 8.75 -5.89 5.78
CA GLN A 145 9.24 -4.54 5.99
C GLN A 145 8.50 -3.54 5.10
N HIS A 146 8.06 -2.43 5.69
CA HIS A 146 7.33 -1.35 5.05
C HIS A 146 8.25 -0.58 4.10
N VAL A 147 7.90 -0.56 2.82
CA VAL A 147 8.72 0.05 1.74
C VAL A 147 8.03 1.22 1.07
N SER A 148 6.70 1.32 1.12
CA SER A 148 5.98 2.44 0.52
C SER A 148 4.67 2.76 1.22
N TRP A 149 4.41 4.05 1.40
CA TRP A 149 3.15 4.57 1.89
C TRP A 149 2.65 5.69 0.99
N GLN A 150 1.36 5.70 0.70
CA GLN A 150 0.67 6.85 0.13
C GLN A 150 -0.68 7.01 0.80
N SER A 151 -1.08 8.25 1.11
CA SER A 151 -2.34 8.52 1.78
C SER A 151 -3.07 9.74 1.25
N PHE A 152 -4.37 9.76 1.45
CA PHE A 152 -5.26 10.90 1.23
C PHE A 152 -5.95 11.23 2.54
N LYS A 153 -6.05 12.53 2.86
CA LYS A 153 -6.86 12.96 3.99
C LYS A 153 -8.33 12.74 3.66
N VAL A 154 -9.04 12.02 4.52
CA VAL A 154 -10.49 11.94 4.43
C VAL A 154 -11.05 13.26 4.97
N VAL A 155 -11.86 13.94 4.16
CA VAL A 155 -12.58 15.15 4.56
C VAL A 155 -13.98 14.71 4.94
N GLU A 156 -14.34 14.92 6.21
CA GLU A 156 -15.70 14.80 6.71
C GLU A 156 -16.51 16.07 6.39
#